data_AF-A0AAW1UYD6-F1
#
_entry.id   AF-A0AAW1UYD6-F1
#
_cell.length_a   1.000
_cell.length_b   1.000
_cell.length_c   1.000
_cell.angle_alpha   90.00
_cell.angle_beta   90.00
_cell.angle_gamma   90.00
#
_symmetry.space_group_name_H-M   'P 1'
#
loop_
_entity.id
_entity.type
_entity.pdbx_description
1 polymer ?
#
loop_
_entity_poly.entity_id
_entity_poly.type
_entity_poly.pdbx_seq_one_letter_code
_entity_poly.pdbx_strand_id
1 'polypeptide(L)'
;MGVKEWLIANKFFVFCVIAAASFCISTIALGVSNSNLRSELQKQQGQDGEGRNHSTATLMNATDKPYIMSKYRLPSTVRPKKYDLYFYPNLDTGSYGGKVVVTLNILKSTDVITLNSKGLSIKNAKVDGEEATASLDEQYELLNLRKKSGKDIDEKNSVIEIEFEGSMKNKLVGLYRSTYKGAKGLR
;
A
#
# COMPACT_ATOMS: atom_id res chain seq x y z
N MET A 1 -29.40 12.51 42.45
CA MET A 1 -29.18 11.99 41.09
C MET A 1 -27.67 11.91 40.88
N GLY A 2 -27.12 10.70 40.84
CA GLY A 2 -25.68 10.48 40.78
C GLY A 2 -25.10 10.73 39.40
N VAL A 3 -23.81 11.09 39.32
CA VAL A 3 -23.10 11.37 38.06
C VAL A 3 -23.22 10.20 37.07
N LYS A 4 -23.20 8.95 37.56
CA LYS A 4 -23.38 7.75 36.74
C LYS A 4 -24.78 7.63 36.14
N GLU A 5 -25.81 8.03 36.89
CA GLU A 5 -27.21 7.97 36.46
C GLU A 5 -27.52 9.05 35.41
N TRP A 6 -26.93 10.23 35.57
CA TRP A 6 -27.02 11.32 34.59
C TRP A 6 -26.30 10.97 33.27
N LEU A 7 -25.12 10.35 33.34
CA LEU A 7 -24.38 9.87 32.16
C LEU A 7 -25.17 8.81 31.36
N ILE A 8 -25.90 7.94 32.04
CA ILE A 8 -26.74 6.90 31.40
C ILE A 8 -27.98 7.51 30.74
N ALA A 9 -28.55 8.57 31.31
CA ALA A 9 -29.68 9.29 30.72
C ALA A 9 -29.28 10.09 29.48
N ASN A 10 -28.04 10.62 29.43
CA ASN A 10 -27.57 11.54 28.39
C ASN A 10 -26.53 10.93 27.43
N LYS A 11 -26.63 9.63 27.13
CA LYS A 11 -25.66 8.87 26.30
C LYS A 11 -25.30 9.53 24.97
N PHE A 12 -26.29 10.09 24.25
CA PHE A 12 -26.04 10.77 22.97
C PHE A 12 -25.20 12.03 23.14
N PHE A 13 -25.47 12.82 24.17
CA PHE A 13 -24.72 14.05 24.44
C PHE A 13 -23.27 13.73 24.83
N VAL A 14 -23.06 12.72 25.68
CA VAL A 14 -21.73 12.26 26.08
C VAL A 14 -20.94 11.74 24.87
N PHE A 15 -21.58 10.98 23.98
CA PHE A 15 -20.95 10.52 22.75
C PHE A 15 -20.54 11.68 21.83
N CYS A 16 -21.41 12.68 21.65
CA CYS A 16 -21.10 13.85 20.83
C CYS A 16 -19.92 14.68 21.39
N VAL A 17 -19.84 14.84 22.73
CA VAL A 17 -18.73 15.55 23.37
C VAL A 17 -17.40 14.80 23.20
N ILE A 18 -17.39 13.48 23.36
CA ILE A 18 -16.19 12.65 23.16
C ILE A 18 -15.75 12.67 21.69
N ALA A 19 -16.69 12.56 20.75
CA ALA A 19 -16.40 12.63 19.32
C ALA A 19 -15.82 14.00 18.93
N ALA A 20 -16.40 15.11 19.41
CA ALA A 20 -15.89 16.46 19.15
C ALA A 20 -14.48 16.68 19.72
N ALA A 21 -14.21 16.20 20.95
CA ALA A 21 -12.87 16.28 21.54
C ALA A 21 -11.83 15.51 20.71
N SER A 22 -12.16 14.32 20.21
CA SER A 22 -11.26 13.52 19.38
C SER A 22 -10.92 14.21 18.05
N PHE A 23 -11.91 14.85 17.42
CA PHE A 23 -11.75 15.58 16.17
C PHE A 23 -10.87 16.83 16.33
N CYS A 24 -11.05 17.58 17.43
CA CYS A 24 -10.22 18.73 17.76
C CYS A 24 -8.76 18.34 18.01
N ILE A 25 -8.52 17.26 18.79
CA ILE A 25 -7.17 16.77 19.06
C ILE A 25 -6.47 16.33 17.76
N SER A 26 -7.19 15.61 16.88
CA SER A 26 -6.63 15.20 15.58
C SER A 26 -6.28 16.41 14.70
N THR A 27 -7.16 17.41 14.64
CA THR A 27 -6.94 18.62 13.85
C THR A 27 -5.72 19.42 14.35
N ILE A 28 -5.54 19.53 15.67
CA ILE A 28 -4.38 20.21 16.27
C ILE A 28 -3.10 19.41 16.02
N ALA A 29 -3.12 18.09 16.18
CA ALA A 29 -1.95 17.23 15.94
C ALA A 29 -1.49 17.24 14.47
N LEU A 30 -2.45 17.18 13.53
CA LEU A 30 -2.21 17.34 12.09
C LEU A 30 -1.68 18.75 11.78
N GLY A 31 -2.24 19.79 12.42
CA GLY A 31 -1.80 21.17 12.26
C GLY A 31 -0.37 21.43 12.72
N VAL A 32 0.01 20.96 13.92
CA VAL A 32 1.37 21.08 14.47
C VAL A 32 2.39 20.31 13.64
N SER A 33 2.04 19.10 13.20
CA SER A 33 2.91 18.30 12.32
C SER A 33 3.14 19.00 10.97
N ASN A 34 2.09 19.60 10.40
CA ASN A 34 2.18 20.37 9.15
C ASN A 34 3.00 21.67 9.32
N SER A 35 2.89 22.39 10.45
CA SER A 35 3.69 23.59 10.70
C SER A 35 5.18 23.29 10.89
N ASN A 36 5.51 22.21 11.59
CA ASN A 36 6.90 21.78 11.79
C ASN A 36 7.57 21.44 10.45
N LEU A 37 6.87 20.71 9.58
CA LEU A 37 7.34 20.37 8.23
C LEU A 37 7.62 21.62 7.38
N ARG A 38 6.75 22.65 7.47
CA ARG A 38 6.95 23.93 6.77
C ARG A 38 8.18 24.68 7.28
N SER A 39 8.44 24.64 8.58
CA SER A 39 9.64 25.26 9.17
C SER A 39 10.93 24.54 8.76
N GLU A 40 10.89 23.23 8.58
CA GLU A 40 12.03 22.44 8.04
C GLU A 40 12.28 22.77 6.56
N LEU A 41 11.21 22.89 5.76
CA LEU A 41 11.32 23.29 4.35
C LEU A 41 11.89 24.71 4.19
N GLN A 42 11.48 25.67 5.03
CA GLN A 42 12.03 27.03 4.98
C GLN A 42 13.48 27.12 5.46
N LYS A 43 13.90 26.29 6.42
CA LYS A 43 15.31 26.20 6.83
C LYS A 43 16.22 25.65 5.72
N GLN A 44 15.70 24.75 4.88
CA GLN A 44 16.42 24.25 3.72
C GLN A 44 16.48 25.29 2.57
N GLN A 45 15.45 26.11 2.40
CA GLN A 45 15.43 27.15 1.35
C GLN A 45 16.21 28.43 1.73
N GLY A 46 16.47 28.68 3.01
CA GLY A 46 17.21 29.85 3.49
C GLY A 46 18.74 29.74 3.43
N GLN A 47 19.31 28.61 3.01
CA GLN A 47 20.76 28.40 2.95
C GLN A 47 21.37 28.43 1.53
N ASP A 48 20.57 28.56 0.48
CA ASP A 48 21.03 28.43 -0.92
C ASP A 48 21.08 29.76 -1.70
N GLY A 49 21.63 30.84 -1.15
CA GLY A 49 21.66 32.12 -1.89
C GLY A 49 22.66 33.18 -1.50
N GLU A 50 23.90 33.09 -2.01
CA GLU A 50 24.71 34.28 -2.39
C GLU A 50 25.77 33.94 -3.47
N GLY A 51 25.65 34.49 -4.70
CA GLY A 51 26.75 34.49 -5.70
C GLY A 51 26.47 34.39 -7.22
N ARG A 52 25.82 35.41 -7.82
CA ARG A 52 25.98 36.02 -9.19
C ARG A 52 26.65 35.26 -10.38
N ASN A 53 25.92 35.04 -11.49
CA ASN A 53 25.88 35.85 -12.75
C ASN A 53 25.27 35.09 -13.96
N HIS A 54 24.60 35.83 -14.83
CA HIS A 54 23.70 35.37 -15.89
C HIS A 54 24.39 35.01 -17.24
N SER A 55 23.81 33.98 -17.89
CA SER A 55 23.70 33.72 -19.34
C SER A 55 24.89 33.14 -20.12
N THR A 56 24.79 31.86 -20.50
CA THR A 56 24.68 31.37 -21.90
C THR A 56 24.58 29.83 -21.92
N ALA A 57 23.54 29.33 -22.59
CA ALA A 57 23.31 27.98 -23.12
C ALA A 57 24.01 26.74 -22.52
N THR A 58 23.17 25.76 -22.17
CA THR A 58 23.44 24.30 -22.16
C THR A 58 24.41 23.79 -21.10
N LEU A 59 23.85 23.25 -20.03
CA LEU A 59 24.11 21.90 -19.50
C LEU A 59 23.06 21.66 -18.39
N MET A 60 21.85 21.20 -18.77
CA MET A 60 20.95 20.59 -17.79
C MET A 60 21.60 19.29 -17.34
N ASN A 61 22.27 19.32 -16.19
CA ASN A 61 22.85 18.13 -15.59
C ASN A 61 21.70 17.18 -15.22
N ALA A 62 21.69 16.00 -15.83
CA ALA A 62 20.61 15.02 -15.76
C ALA A 62 20.62 14.21 -14.44
N THR A 63 20.80 14.86 -13.30
CA THR A 63 20.95 14.16 -12.00
C THR A 63 19.92 14.53 -10.93
N ASP A 64 19.02 15.47 -11.19
CA ASP A 64 17.84 15.71 -10.35
C ASP A 64 16.56 15.17 -11.00
N LYS A 65 16.48 13.84 -11.15
CA LYS A 65 15.17 13.16 -11.21
C LYS A 65 14.75 12.91 -9.76
N PRO A 66 13.63 13.47 -9.30
CA PRO A 66 13.38 13.63 -7.88
C PRO A 66 13.15 12.27 -7.23
N TYR A 67 13.59 12.15 -5.97
CA TYR A 67 13.44 11.09 -4.98
C TYR A 67 12.10 10.28 -4.96
N ILE A 68 11.08 10.71 -5.71
CA ILE A 68 9.77 10.06 -5.86
C ILE A 68 9.81 8.80 -6.75
N MET A 69 10.61 8.78 -7.83
CA MET A 69 10.56 7.67 -8.80
C MET A 69 11.10 6.35 -8.26
N SER A 70 11.99 6.38 -7.27
CA SER A 70 12.52 5.17 -6.62
C SER A 70 11.43 4.39 -5.88
N LYS A 71 10.40 5.07 -5.36
CA LYS A 71 9.31 4.45 -4.60
C LYS A 71 8.39 3.56 -5.43
N TYR A 72 8.29 3.81 -6.74
CA TYR A 72 7.47 3.03 -7.67
C TYR A 72 8.18 1.83 -8.27
N ARG A 73 9.50 1.71 -8.08
CA ARG A 73 10.29 0.60 -8.62
C ARG A 73 10.48 -0.46 -7.56
N LEU A 74 10.14 -1.70 -7.90
CA LEU A 74 10.42 -2.83 -7.03
C LEU A 74 11.93 -2.96 -6.78
N PRO A 75 12.35 -3.32 -5.55
CA PRO A 75 13.73 -3.63 -5.23
C PRO A 75 14.33 -4.65 -6.21
N SER A 76 15.61 -4.50 -6.52
CA SER A 76 16.34 -5.43 -7.38
C SER A 76 16.81 -6.71 -6.66
N THR A 77 16.58 -6.82 -5.35
CA THR A 77 17.02 -7.93 -4.49
C THR A 77 16.31 -9.25 -4.76
N VAL A 78 15.14 -9.21 -5.41
CA VAL A 78 14.32 -10.39 -5.69
C VAL A 78 13.97 -10.45 -7.18
N ARG A 79 14.03 -11.64 -7.76
CA ARG A 79 13.63 -11.90 -9.15
C ARG A 79 12.67 -13.08 -9.23
N PRO A 80 11.45 -12.91 -9.79
CA PRO A 80 10.57 -14.05 -9.99
C PRO A 80 11.08 -14.97 -11.11
N LYS A 81 10.87 -16.27 -10.94
CA LYS A 81 11.20 -17.31 -11.93
C LYS A 81 9.95 -17.95 -12.53
N LYS A 82 8.95 -18.24 -11.71
CA LYS A 82 7.73 -18.96 -12.12
C LYS A 82 6.54 -18.52 -11.26
N TYR A 83 5.37 -18.43 -11.87
CA TYR A 83 4.09 -18.23 -11.21
C TYR A 83 3.18 -19.41 -11.49
N ASP A 84 2.69 -20.06 -10.44
CA ASP A 84 1.58 -21.00 -10.51
C ASP A 84 0.33 -20.28 -9.97
N LEU A 85 -0.56 -19.89 -10.89
CA LEU A 85 -1.74 -19.09 -10.60
C LEU A 85 -3.00 -19.96 -10.63
N TYR A 86 -3.72 -19.98 -9.51
CA TYR A 86 -5.02 -20.61 -9.35
C TYR A 86 -6.07 -19.53 -9.16
N PHE A 87 -7.15 -19.61 -9.92
CA PHE A 87 -8.12 -18.53 -10.02
C PHE A 87 -9.55 -19.06 -9.97
N TYR A 88 -10.35 -18.47 -9.07
CA TYR A 88 -11.70 -18.93 -8.75
C TYR A 88 -12.71 -17.79 -8.93
N PRO A 89 -13.09 -17.45 -10.17
CA PRO A 89 -14.07 -16.40 -10.44
C PRO A 89 -15.49 -16.88 -10.15
N ASN A 90 -16.29 -16.01 -9.53
CA ASN A 90 -17.74 -16.16 -9.46
C ASN A 90 -18.37 -15.08 -10.34
N LEU A 91 -18.98 -15.49 -11.46
CA LEU A 91 -19.54 -14.56 -12.45
C LEU A 91 -20.87 -13.96 -11.99
N ASP A 92 -21.63 -14.70 -11.18
CA ASP A 92 -22.92 -14.26 -10.62
C ASP A 92 -22.71 -13.10 -9.65
N THR A 93 -21.83 -13.32 -8.67
CA THR A 93 -21.50 -12.30 -7.67
C THR A 93 -20.52 -11.26 -8.19
N GLY A 94 -19.71 -11.57 -9.20
CA GLY A 94 -18.63 -10.72 -9.69
C GLY A 94 -17.41 -10.65 -8.74
N SER A 95 -17.32 -11.52 -7.74
CA SER A 95 -16.14 -11.66 -6.87
C SER A 95 -15.20 -12.74 -7.40
N TYR A 96 -13.96 -12.73 -6.96
CA TYR A 96 -13.03 -13.83 -7.20
C TYR A 96 -12.15 -14.08 -5.99
N GLY A 97 -11.82 -15.34 -5.79
CA GLY A 97 -10.71 -15.77 -4.95
C GLY A 97 -9.59 -16.32 -5.81
N GLY A 98 -8.41 -16.49 -5.24
CA GLY A 98 -7.31 -17.11 -5.93
C GLY A 98 -6.16 -17.43 -5.00
N LYS A 99 -5.23 -18.20 -5.55
CA LYS A 99 -3.96 -18.51 -4.92
C LYS A 99 -2.86 -18.36 -5.94
N VAL A 100 -1.76 -17.74 -5.54
CA VAL A 100 -0.56 -17.68 -6.37
C VAL A 100 0.62 -18.27 -5.60
N VAL A 101 1.35 -19.16 -6.25
CA VAL A 101 2.64 -19.66 -5.78
C VAL A 101 3.72 -19.10 -6.69
N VAL A 102 4.65 -18.34 -6.14
CA VAL A 102 5.73 -17.71 -6.91
C VAL A 102 7.06 -18.31 -6.50
N THR A 103 7.76 -18.90 -7.46
CA THR A 103 9.17 -19.28 -7.29
C THR A 103 10.03 -18.05 -7.55
N LEU A 104 10.91 -17.72 -6.62
CA LEU A 104 11.75 -16.55 -6.61
C LEU A 104 13.24 -16.92 -6.57
N ASN A 105 14.08 -16.04 -7.10
CA ASN A 105 15.51 -15.96 -6.81
C ASN A 105 15.73 -14.77 -5.87
N ILE A 106 16.20 -15.02 -4.67
CA ILE A 106 16.68 -13.97 -3.77
C ILE A 106 18.14 -13.73 -4.10
N LEU A 107 18.46 -12.56 -4.65
CA LEU A 107 19.81 -12.18 -5.12
C LEU A 107 20.67 -11.54 -4.02
N LYS A 108 20.05 -11.13 -2.92
CA LYS A 108 20.71 -10.61 -1.73
C LYS A 108 19.79 -10.85 -0.54
N SER A 109 20.36 -11.29 0.58
CA SER A 109 19.61 -11.47 1.82
C SER A 109 18.77 -10.24 2.16
N THR A 110 17.52 -10.46 2.54
CA THR A 110 16.54 -9.38 2.79
C THR A 110 15.49 -9.80 3.81
N ASP A 111 15.02 -8.83 4.58
CA ASP A 111 13.96 -8.96 5.57
C ASP A 111 12.54 -8.82 4.98
N VAL A 112 12.44 -8.43 3.69
CA VAL A 112 11.17 -8.15 3.02
C VAL A 112 11.18 -8.54 1.55
N ILE A 113 10.09 -9.16 1.10
CA ILE A 113 9.79 -9.34 -0.32
C ILE A 113 8.71 -8.34 -0.70
N THR A 114 9.03 -7.41 -1.60
CA THR A 114 8.09 -6.41 -2.11
C THR A 114 7.62 -6.78 -3.52
N LEU A 115 6.31 -6.75 -3.74
CA LEU A 115 5.64 -6.99 -5.03
C LEU A 115 4.52 -5.97 -5.24
N ASN A 116 4.01 -5.87 -6.47
CA ASN A 116 2.84 -5.04 -6.76
C ASN A 116 1.55 -5.71 -6.27
N SER A 117 0.64 -4.94 -5.70
CA SER A 117 -0.72 -5.35 -5.35
C SER A 117 -1.67 -4.16 -5.37
N LYS A 118 -2.75 -4.27 -6.14
CA LYS A 118 -3.78 -3.22 -6.27
C LYS A 118 -5.17 -3.81 -6.11
N GLY A 119 -5.90 -3.36 -5.09
CA GLY A 119 -7.30 -3.73 -4.88
C GLY A 119 -7.54 -5.22 -4.66
N LEU A 120 -6.55 -5.90 -4.08
CA LEU A 120 -6.64 -7.29 -3.63
C LEU A 120 -6.67 -7.34 -2.09
N SER A 121 -7.53 -8.18 -1.54
CA SER A 121 -7.53 -8.51 -0.11
C SER A 121 -6.67 -9.75 0.09
N ILE A 122 -5.57 -9.63 0.82
CA ILE A 122 -4.68 -10.74 1.14
C ILE A 122 -5.24 -11.49 2.35
N LYS A 123 -5.52 -12.79 2.20
CA LYS A 123 -6.07 -13.64 3.27
C LYS A 123 -4.98 -14.39 4.00
N ASN A 124 -4.02 -14.90 3.26
CA ASN A 124 -2.90 -15.66 3.80
C ASN A 124 -1.66 -15.42 2.93
N ALA A 125 -0.50 -15.45 3.55
CA ALA A 125 0.78 -15.39 2.88
C ALA A 125 1.81 -16.27 3.59
N LYS A 126 2.65 -16.95 2.81
CA LYS A 126 3.78 -17.74 3.31
C LYS A 126 5.05 -17.48 2.52
N VAL A 127 6.20 -17.59 3.17
CA VAL A 127 7.53 -17.56 2.57
C VAL A 127 8.27 -18.83 3.01
N ASP A 128 8.66 -19.67 2.05
CA ASP A 128 9.27 -20.99 2.28
C ASP A 128 8.44 -21.89 3.23
N GLY A 129 7.11 -21.81 3.14
CA GLY A 129 6.18 -22.57 3.99
C GLY A 129 5.96 -21.98 5.39
N GLU A 130 6.74 -20.98 5.80
CA GLU A 130 6.51 -20.22 7.02
C GLU A 130 5.44 -19.15 6.80
N GLU A 131 4.55 -18.94 7.77
CA GLU A 131 3.61 -17.82 7.72
C GLU A 131 4.33 -16.47 7.62
N ALA A 132 3.78 -15.57 6.82
CA ALA A 132 4.29 -14.23 6.61
C ALA A 132 3.25 -13.18 7.00
N THR A 133 3.72 -12.04 7.49
CA THR A 133 2.90 -10.83 7.56
C THR A 133 2.81 -10.20 6.17
N ALA A 134 1.63 -9.70 5.84
CA ALA A 134 1.34 -9.02 4.59
C ALA A 134 0.93 -7.57 4.90
N SER A 135 1.71 -6.61 4.41
CA SER A 135 1.44 -5.18 4.56
C SER A 135 1.22 -4.55 3.20
N LEU A 136 0.03 -3.97 2.99
CA LEU A 136 -0.33 -3.25 1.77
C LEU A 136 0.02 -1.77 1.91
N ASP A 137 0.67 -1.24 0.88
CA ASP A 137 0.84 0.18 0.64
C ASP A 137 -0.06 0.57 -0.53
N GLU A 138 -1.24 1.12 -0.21
CA GLU A 138 -2.22 1.50 -1.24
C GLU A 138 -1.78 2.68 -2.10
N GLN A 139 -0.90 3.55 -1.58
CA GLN A 139 -0.43 4.73 -2.31
C GLN A 139 0.51 4.34 -3.45
N TYR A 140 1.40 3.38 -3.21
CA TYR A 140 2.36 2.91 -4.23
C TYR A 140 1.96 1.56 -4.84
N GLU A 141 0.81 1.01 -4.45
CA GLU A 141 0.29 -0.27 -4.91
C GLU A 141 1.26 -1.43 -4.66
N LEU A 142 1.86 -1.46 -3.46
CA LEU A 142 2.84 -2.46 -3.06
C LEU A 142 2.28 -3.41 -1.99
N LEU A 143 2.75 -4.64 -2.02
CA LEU A 143 2.59 -5.64 -0.98
C LEU A 143 3.97 -6.02 -0.46
N ASN A 144 4.17 -5.86 0.84
CA ASN A 144 5.37 -6.24 1.55
C ASN A 144 5.11 -7.50 2.36
N LEU A 145 5.91 -8.55 2.11
CA LEU A 145 5.87 -9.81 2.84
C LEU A 145 7.08 -9.95 3.74
N ARG A 146 6.86 -10.29 5.01
CA ARG A 146 7.92 -10.56 6.00
C ARG A 146 7.62 -11.85 6.74
N LYS A 147 8.63 -12.69 6.95
CA LYS A 147 8.48 -13.91 7.77
C LYS A 147 8.00 -13.56 9.18
N LYS A 148 7.00 -14.27 9.72
CA LYS A 148 6.49 -14.00 11.08
C LYS A 148 7.54 -14.25 12.15
N SER A 149 8.51 -15.13 11.91
CA SER A 149 9.67 -15.33 12.79
C SER A 149 10.58 -14.12 12.91
N GLY A 150 10.46 -13.13 12.01
CA GLY A 150 11.36 -11.98 11.92
C GLY A 150 12.75 -12.31 11.35
N LYS A 151 12.97 -13.55 10.91
CA LYS A 151 14.22 -13.94 10.26
C LYS A 151 14.31 -13.38 8.84
N ASP A 152 15.53 -13.06 8.45
CA ASP A 152 15.85 -12.73 7.07
C ASP A 152 15.58 -13.89 6.11
N ILE A 153 15.43 -13.52 4.86
CA ILE A 153 15.25 -14.42 3.73
C ILE A 153 16.58 -14.47 3.01
N ASP A 154 17.27 -15.60 3.15
CA ASP A 154 18.61 -15.80 2.62
C ASP A 154 18.68 -15.70 1.09
N GLU A 155 19.88 -15.45 0.59
CA GLU A 155 20.20 -15.47 -0.84
C GLU A 155 20.12 -16.89 -1.42
N LYS A 156 18.93 -17.28 -1.86
CA LYS A 156 18.63 -18.60 -2.42
C LYS A 156 17.39 -18.57 -3.31
N ASN A 157 17.05 -19.72 -3.89
CA ASN A 157 15.70 -19.93 -4.41
C ASN A 157 14.71 -20.00 -3.24
N SER A 158 13.61 -19.27 -3.35
CA SER A 158 12.56 -19.21 -2.34
C SER A 158 11.19 -19.35 -3.01
N VAL A 159 10.18 -19.75 -2.23
CA VAL A 159 8.80 -19.88 -2.69
C VAL A 159 7.90 -19.03 -1.82
N ILE A 160 7.08 -18.19 -2.43
CA ILE A 160 5.99 -17.51 -1.72
C ILE A 160 4.64 -18.07 -2.16
N GLU A 161 3.73 -18.20 -1.22
CA GLU A 161 2.33 -18.59 -1.46
C GLU A 161 1.43 -17.47 -0.92
N ILE A 162 0.50 -16.98 -1.75
CA ILE A 162 -0.42 -15.91 -1.38
C ILE A 162 -1.84 -16.33 -1.77
N GLU A 163 -2.74 -16.30 -0.79
CA GLU A 163 -4.18 -16.44 -1.00
C GLU A 163 -4.82 -15.04 -0.99
N PHE A 164 -5.62 -14.76 -2.01
CA PHE A 164 -6.17 -13.43 -2.23
C PHE A 164 -7.63 -13.47 -2.69
N GLU A 165 -8.32 -12.36 -2.46
CA GLU A 165 -9.65 -12.09 -2.98
C GLU A 165 -9.68 -10.74 -3.71
N GLY A 166 -10.63 -10.60 -4.64
CA GLY A 166 -10.92 -9.33 -5.30
C GLY A 166 -12.30 -9.29 -5.94
N SER A 167 -12.54 -8.21 -6.68
CA SER A 167 -13.83 -7.93 -7.33
C SER A 167 -13.64 -7.48 -8.78
N MET A 168 -14.49 -8.00 -9.66
CA MET A 168 -14.62 -7.64 -11.08
C MET A 168 -15.67 -6.55 -11.32
N LYS A 169 -16.41 -6.15 -10.28
CA LYS A 169 -17.52 -5.19 -10.38
C LYS A 169 -17.01 -3.79 -10.72
N ASN A 170 -17.69 -3.11 -11.64
CA ASN A 170 -17.46 -1.70 -11.96
C ASN A 170 -16.01 -1.41 -12.37
N LYS A 171 -15.37 -2.33 -13.09
CA LYS A 171 -13.99 -2.19 -13.56
C LYS A 171 -13.92 -2.21 -15.08
N LEU A 172 -12.95 -1.49 -15.63
CA LEU A 172 -12.57 -1.50 -17.05
C LEU A 172 -11.08 -1.83 -17.24
N VAL A 173 -10.36 -2.11 -16.14
CA VAL A 173 -8.92 -2.38 -16.12
C VAL A 173 -8.65 -3.56 -15.19
N GLY A 174 -7.68 -4.40 -15.55
CA GLY A 174 -7.35 -5.62 -14.83
C GLY A 174 -8.34 -6.72 -15.15
N LEU A 175 -8.74 -7.49 -14.14
CA LEU A 175 -9.83 -8.46 -14.30
C LEU A 175 -11.18 -7.77 -14.08
N TYR A 176 -12.04 -7.83 -15.08
CA TYR A 176 -13.36 -7.21 -15.08
C TYR A 176 -14.42 -8.12 -15.70
N ARG A 177 -15.68 -7.87 -15.33
CA ARG A 177 -16.83 -8.54 -15.93
C ARG A 177 -17.31 -7.75 -17.14
N SER A 178 -17.53 -8.43 -18.25
CA SER A 178 -18.20 -7.90 -19.43
C SER A 178 -19.51 -8.65 -19.65
N THR A 179 -20.49 -8.01 -20.27
CA THR A 179 -21.77 -8.61 -20.65
C THR A 179 -22.08 -8.36 -22.13
N TYR A 180 -22.78 -9.29 -22.75
CA TYR A 180 -23.22 -9.18 -24.15
C TYR A 180 -24.68 -9.64 -24.31
N LYS A 181 -25.39 -9.11 -25.30
CA LYS A 181 -26.74 -9.59 -25.63
C LYS A 181 -26.64 -10.77 -26.60
N GLY A 182 -27.10 -11.93 -26.16
CA GLY A 182 -27.33 -13.09 -27.03
C GLY A 182 -28.78 -13.17 -27.52
N ALA A 183 -29.07 -14.13 -28.39
CA ALA A 183 -30.42 -14.36 -28.93
C ALA A 183 -31.50 -14.64 -27.87
N LYS A 184 -31.10 -15.01 -26.64
CA LYS A 184 -31.98 -15.28 -25.50
C LYS A 184 -31.91 -14.23 -24.38
N GLY A 185 -31.31 -13.06 -24.64
CA GLY A 185 -31.16 -11.97 -23.65
C GLY A 185 -29.70 -11.70 -23.25
N LEU A 186 -29.51 -10.93 -22.18
CA LEU A 186 -28.19 -10.57 -21.65
C LEU A 186 -27.46 -11.79 -21.07
N ARG A 187 -26.17 -11.89 -21.35
CA ARG A 187 -25.22 -12.87 -20.84
C ARG A 187 -23.98 -12.19 -20.28
#